data_AF-Q1GVR1-F1
#
_entry.id   AF-Q1GVR1-F1
#
_cell.length_a   1.000
_cell.length_b   1.000
_cell.length_c   1.000
_cell.angle_alpha   90.00
_cell.angle_beta   90.00
_cell.angle_gamma   90.00
#
_symmetry.space_group_name_H-M   'P 1'
#
loop_
_entity.id
_entity.type
_entity.pdbx_description
1 polymer ?
#
loop_
_entity_poly.entity_id
_entity_poly.type
_entity_poly.pdbx_seq_one_letter_code
_entity_poly.pdbx_strand_id
1 'polypeptide(L)'
;MTNGRGSALVQTHPAMEGAMKNLALSLAAALLPLSVAAADEPVREARALGVESSIVFPSDSSIRNWRADDGRGVWIQDRRGDWYYGAFAGYCRDIDFAHTIGVETRGAARLDRFSAIIVRGERCPLASFVTSAPPPSKRDKSEDIMGENPAAN
;
A
#
# COMPACT_ATOMS: atom_id res chain seq x y z
N MET A 1 -65.54 14.50 16.49
CA MET A 1 -66.19 13.17 16.58
C MET A 1 -66.78 12.84 15.21
N THR A 2 -66.19 11.87 14.50
CA THR A 2 -66.81 10.72 13.79
C THR A 2 -65.81 10.18 12.75
N ASN A 3 -65.53 8.87 12.87
CA ASN A 3 -64.73 8.05 11.96
C ASN A 3 -65.55 7.64 10.72
N GLY A 4 -64.88 7.32 9.61
CA GLY A 4 -65.49 6.61 8.49
C GLY A 4 -64.45 5.96 7.56
N ARG A 5 -64.31 4.64 7.64
CA ARG A 5 -63.55 3.76 6.73
C ARG A 5 -64.24 3.65 5.37
N GLY A 6 -63.48 3.40 4.30
CA GLY A 6 -64.01 2.94 3.01
C GLY A 6 -62.93 2.49 2.03
N SER A 7 -62.71 1.17 1.94
CA SER A 7 -61.98 0.47 0.87
C SER A 7 -62.91 0.16 -0.31
N ALA A 8 -62.39 0.18 -1.55
CA ALA A 8 -62.79 -0.60 -2.76
C ALA A 8 -62.38 0.17 -4.04
N LEU A 9 -61.98 -0.38 -5.19
CA LEU A 9 -61.63 -1.72 -5.71
C LEU A 9 -61.23 -1.46 -7.17
N VAL A 10 -60.11 -1.99 -7.68
CA VAL A 10 -59.96 -2.43 -9.09
C VAL A 10 -58.91 -3.56 -9.05
N GLN A 11 -59.28 -4.84 -8.94
CA GLN A 11 -59.74 -5.76 -10.01
C GLN A 11 -58.61 -6.02 -11.04
N THR A 12 -58.12 -7.22 -11.37
CA THR A 12 -58.56 -8.62 -11.21
C THR A 12 -57.37 -9.55 -11.50
N HIS A 13 -57.28 -10.66 -10.79
CA HIS A 13 -56.57 -11.86 -11.24
C HIS A 13 -57.54 -12.72 -12.08
N PRO A 14 -57.05 -13.51 -13.05
CA PRO A 14 -57.63 -14.81 -13.33
C PRO A 14 -56.76 -15.94 -12.75
N ALA A 15 -57.45 -16.86 -12.08
CA ALA A 15 -56.94 -18.09 -11.50
C ALA A 15 -57.31 -19.29 -12.40
N MET A 16 -56.47 -20.32 -12.38
CA MET A 16 -56.84 -21.73 -12.55
C MET A 16 -55.69 -22.54 -11.93
N GLU A 17 -55.77 -22.87 -10.63
CA GLU A 17 -56.30 -24.12 -10.07
C GLU A 17 -55.66 -25.40 -10.63
N GLY A 18 -55.01 -26.16 -9.74
CA GLY A 18 -54.46 -27.47 -10.07
C GLY A 18 -53.56 -28.11 -9.01
N ALA A 19 -54.17 -28.48 -7.88
CA ALA A 19 -53.81 -29.60 -7.00
C ALA A 19 -52.42 -29.64 -6.29
N MET A 20 -52.47 -29.39 -4.98
CA MET A 20 -51.46 -29.73 -3.99
C MET A 20 -51.37 -31.26 -3.78
N LYS A 21 -50.16 -31.83 -3.90
CA LYS A 21 -49.83 -33.14 -3.33
C LYS A 21 -48.36 -33.16 -2.91
N ASN A 22 -48.15 -33.20 -1.60
CA ASN A 22 -46.85 -33.26 -0.94
C ASN A 22 -46.05 -34.47 -1.44
N LEU A 23 -44.87 -34.22 -2.01
CA LEU A 23 -43.77 -35.18 -2.09
C LEU A 23 -42.49 -34.43 -1.73
N ALA A 24 -42.07 -34.59 -0.48
CA ALA A 24 -40.74 -34.20 -0.04
C ALA A 24 -39.69 -35.01 -0.82
N LEU A 25 -38.76 -34.34 -1.48
CA LEU A 25 -37.48 -34.90 -1.89
C LEU A 25 -36.41 -33.80 -1.86
N SER A 26 -35.56 -33.90 -0.83
CA SER A 26 -34.34 -33.12 -0.65
C SER A 26 -33.40 -33.22 -1.85
N LEU A 27 -32.89 -32.10 -2.36
CA LEU A 27 -31.65 -32.07 -3.15
C LEU A 27 -30.66 -31.04 -2.58
N ALA A 28 -29.74 -31.58 -1.79
CA ALA A 28 -28.36 -31.18 -1.51
C ALA A 28 -27.94 -29.73 -1.81
N ALA A 29 -27.60 -29.01 -0.73
CA ALA A 29 -26.65 -27.90 -0.77
C ALA A 29 -25.28 -28.42 -1.23
N ALA A 30 -24.85 -28.05 -2.43
CA ALA A 30 -23.49 -28.27 -2.88
C ALA A 30 -22.56 -27.28 -2.17
N LEU A 31 -22.05 -27.67 -1.01
CA LEU A 31 -20.87 -27.05 -0.40
C LEU A 31 -19.67 -27.36 -1.29
N LEU A 32 -19.36 -26.46 -2.23
CA LEU A 32 -18.10 -26.52 -2.96
C LEU A 32 -16.98 -26.14 -1.97
N PRO A 33 -15.97 -27.01 -1.76
CA PRO A 33 -14.78 -26.60 -1.02
C PRO A 33 -14.03 -25.56 -1.86
N LEU A 34 -13.98 -24.31 -1.38
CA LEU A 34 -13.02 -23.32 -1.84
C LEU A 34 -11.63 -23.80 -1.41
N SER A 35 -10.99 -24.63 -2.23
CA SER A 35 -9.57 -24.93 -2.08
C SER A 35 -8.78 -23.65 -2.33
N VAL A 36 -8.40 -22.97 -1.25
CA VAL A 36 -7.37 -21.93 -1.28
C VAL A 36 -6.06 -22.66 -1.59
N ALA A 37 -5.68 -22.69 -2.88
CA ALA A 37 -4.31 -22.98 -3.24
C ALA A 37 -3.47 -21.82 -2.72
N ALA A 38 -2.75 -22.04 -1.61
CA ALA A 38 -1.63 -21.18 -1.25
C ALA A 38 -0.61 -21.32 -2.38
N ALA A 39 -0.65 -20.39 -3.33
CA ALA A 39 0.45 -20.24 -4.26
C ALA A 39 1.68 -19.91 -3.41
N ASP A 40 2.69 -20.78 -3.46
CA ASP A 40 4.03 -20.44 -3.00
C ASP A 40 4.49 -19.24 -3.84
N GLU A 41 4.26 -18.03 -3.31
CA GLU A 41 4.83 -16.81 -3.89
C GLU A 41 6.34 -17.04 -4.00
N PRO A 42 6.94 -16.88 -5.19
CA PRO A 42 8.35 -17.13 -5.37
C PRO A 42 9.11 -16.27 -4.37
N VAL A 43 9.83 -16.92 -3.45
CA VAL A 43 10.67 -16.25 -2.46
C VAL A 43 11.69 -15.43 -3.23
N ARG A 44 11.45 -14.12 -3.29
CA ARG A 44 12.34 -13.19 -3.94
C ARG A 44 13.64 -13.15 -3.16
N GLU A 45 14.75 -13.43 -3.83
CA GLU A 45 16.07 -13.34 -3.21
C GLU A 45 16.28 -11.97 -2.57
N ALA A 46 16.77 -11.98 -1.34
CA ALA A 46 17.06 -10.77 -0.59
C ALA A 46 18.17 -10.00 -1.31
N ARG A 47 17.89 -8.73 -1.65
CA ARG A 47 18.88 -7.85 -2.27
C ARG A 47 19.92 -7.43 -1.23
N ALA A 48 21.19 -7.39 -1.64
CA ALA A 48 22.23 -6.73 -0.86
C ALA A 48 21.86 -5.27 -0.55
N LEU A 49 22.09 -4.85 0.70
CA LEU A 49 21.85 -3.48 1.17
C LEU A 49 23.08 -2.60 0.96
N GLY A 50 22.88 -1.29 0.84
CA GLY A 50 23.97 -0.31 0.68
C GLY A 50 24.59 -0.27 -0.72
N VAL A 51 23.99 -0.94 -1.70
CA VAL A 51 24.48 -0.96 -3.09
C VAL A 51 23.90 0.24 -3.82
N GLU A 52 24.76 1.06 -4.44
CA GLU A 52 24.35 2.18 -5.29
C GLU A 52 23.39 1.70 -6.39
N SER A 53 22.28 2.42 -6.57
CA SER A 53 21.19 1.97 -7.43
C SER A 53 20.50 3.12 -8.15
N SER A 54 19.49 2.78 -8.97
CA SER A 54 18.66 3.78 -9.62
C SER A 54 17.24 3.28 -9.90
N ILE A 55 16.30 4.22 -9.99
CA ILE A 55 14.94 3.98 -10.50
C ILE A 55 14.78 4.72 -11.83
N VAL A 56 14.55 3.99 -12.91
CA VAL A 56 14.35 4.58 -14.24
C VAL A 56 12.94 5.13 -14.38
N PHE A 57 12.80 6.27 -15.04
CA PHE A 57 11.55 7.01 -15.24
C PHE A 57 10.76 7.20 -13.93
N PRO A 58 11.36 7.90 -12.93
CA PRO A 58 10.72 8.13 -11.65
C PRO A 58 9.43 8.96 -11.84
N SER A 59 8.33 8.41 -11.33
CA SER A 59 6.99 8.99 -11.42
C SER A 59 6.07 8.28 -10.43
N ASP A 60 4.84 8.75 -10.29
CA ASP A 60 3.82 8.07 -9.48
C ASP A 60 3.57 6.62 -9.95
N SER A 61 3.86 6.28 -11.21
CA SER A 61 3.71 4.90 -11.69
C SER A 61 4.90 4.00 -11.34
N SER A 62 6.07 4.52 -11.00
CA SER A 62 7.26 3.73 -10.64
C SER A 62 7.61 3.79 -9.16
N ILE A 63 7.18 4.86 -8.46
CA ILE A 63 7.35 5.04 -7.01
C ILE A 63 6.01 4.77 -6.33
N ARG A 64 6.02 3.87 -5.34
CA ARG A 64 4.83 3.48 -4.57
C ARG A 64 4.67 4.31 -3.32
N ASN A 65 5.76 4.59 -2.62
CA ASN A 65 5.73 5.25 -1.33
C ASN A 65 7.07 5.93 -1.04
N TRP A 66 7.08 6.83 -0.08
CA TRP A 66 8.30 7.44 0.44
C TRP A 66 8.16 7.80 1.92
N ARG A 67 9.29 7.97 2.61
CA ARG A 67 9.31 8.45 4.00
C ARG A 67 10.54 9.31 4.24
N ALA A 68 10.35 10.45 4.86
CA ALA A 68 11.42 11.33 5.31
C ALA A 68 12.26 10.72 6.47
N ASP A 69 13.52 11.12 6.55
CA ASP A 69 14.43 10.84 7.67
C ASP A 69 14.92 12.15 8.32
N ASP A 70 14.02 12.91 8.93
CA ASP A 70 14.34 14.10 9.73
C ASP A 70 15.27 15.08 8.98
N GLY A 71 14.92 15.39 7.73
CA GLY A 71 15.69 16.24 6.83
C GLY A 71 17.06 15.70 6.37
N ARG A 72 17.52 14.53 6.81
CA ARG A 72 18.84 13.96 6.45
C ARG A 72 18.80 13.06 5.22
N GLY A 73 17.65 12.45 4.96
CA GLY A 73 17.47 11.58 3.82
C GLY A 73 16.01 11.24 3.55
N VAL A 74 15.81 10.33 2.62
CA VAL A 74 14.49 9.83 2.23
C VAL A 74 14.57 8.35 1.88
N TRP A 75 13.65 7.56 2.43
CA TRP A 75 13.35 6.23 1.94
C TRP A 75 12.37 6.33 0.78
N ILE A 76 12.66 5.68 -0.34
CA ILE A 76 11.79 5.60 -1.52
C ILE A 76 11.51 4.13 -1.79
N GLN A 77 10.23 3.79 -1.93
CA GLN A 77 9.78 2.45 -2.31
C GLN A 77 9.36 2.45 -3.77
N ASP A 78 9.91 1.53 -4.57
CA ASP A 78 9.43 1.31 -5.93
C ASP A 78 8.09 0.52 -5.95
N ARG A 79 7.52 0.33 -7.14
CA ARG A 79 6.31 -0.49 -7.32
C ARG A 79 6.49 -1.98 -6.99
N ARG A 80 7.71 -2.51 -7.05
CA ARG A 80 8.02 -3.90 -6.71
C ARG A 80 8.17 -4.11 -5.20
N GLY A 81 8.03 -3.04 -4.41
CA GLY A 81 8.16 -3.06 -2.96
C GLY A 81 9.60 -2.90 -2.47
N ASP A 82 10.55 -2.70 -3.38
CA ASP A 82 11.96 -2.53 -3.08
C ASP A 82 12.21 -1.16 -2.47
N TRP A 83 12.97 -1.13 -1.37
CA TRP A 83 13.32 0.09 -0.68
C TRP A 83 14.72 0.56 -1.07
N TYR A 84 14.82 1.88 -1.16
CA TYR A 84 16.04 2.62 -1.42
C TYR A 84 16.15 3.76 -0.42
N TYR A 85 17.37 4.10 -0.03
CA TYR A 85 17.65 5.25 0.79
C TYR A 85 18.49 6.26 0.01
N GLY A 86 17.97 7.49 -0.08
CA GLY A 86 18.70 8.63 -0.59
C GLY A 86 19.17 9.52 0.56
N ALA A 87 20.49 9.59 0.77
CA ALA A 87 21.05 10.58 1.69
C ALA A 87 21.10 11.94 1.00
N PHE A 88 20.68 13.01 1.68
CA PHE A 88 20.83 14.35 1.13
C PHE A 88 22.27 14.86 1.29
N ALA A 89 22.72 15.67 0.32
CA ALA A 89 24.02 16.34 0.39
C ALA A 89 24.06 17.46 1.46
N GLY A 90 22.90 17.88 1.95
CA GLY A 90 22.72 18.82 3.05
C GLY A 90 21.32 18.66 3.65
N TYR A 91 21.01 19.43 4.68
CA TYR A 91 19.70 19.35 5.33
C TYR A 91 18.57 19.75 4.36
N CYS A 92 17.60 18.85 4.16
CA CYS A 92 16.41 19.10 3.34
C CYS A 92 15.28 19.60 4.24
N ARG A 93 15.04 20.91 4.20
CA ARG A 93 13.99 21.55 5.00
C ARG A 93 12.60 21.08 4.54
N ASP A 94 11.68 21.00 5.51
CA ASP A 94 10.26 20.70 5.32
C ASP A 94 9.90 19.29 4.79
N ILE A 95 10.86 18.40 4.53
CA ILE A 95 10.57 17.08 3.97
C ILE A 95 9.68 16.22 4.87
N ASP A 96 9.85 16.34 6.19
CA ASP A 96 9.03 15.62 7.18
C ASP A 96 7.56 16.08 7.20
N PHE A 97 7.27 17.28 6.67
CA PHE A 97 5.93 17.85 6.59
C PHE A 97 5.36 17.82 5.17
N ALA A 98 6.14 17.33 4.19
CA ALA A 98 5.72 17.33 2.80
C ALA A 98 4.64 16.27 2.55
N HIS A 99 3.57 16.66 1.84
CA HIS A 99 2.54 15.73 1.40
C HIS A 99 2.91 15.03 0.08
N THR A 100 3.78 15.65 -0.71
CA THR A 100 4.24 15.15 -2.00
C THR A 100 5.71 15.47 -2.15
N ILE A 101 6.44 14.63 -2.88
CA ILE A 101 7.78 14.94 -3.36
C ILE A 101 7.79 14.89 -4.88
N GLY A 102 8.59 15.76 -5.50
CA GLY A 102 8.98 15.62 -6.90
C GLY A 102 10.35 14.96 -7.00
N VAL A 103 10.67 14.45 -8.19
CA VAL A 103 12.00 13.91 -8.50
C VAL A 103 12.55 14.65 -9.70
N GLU A 104 13.77 15.17 -9.56
CA GLU A 104 14.49 15.78 -10.66
C GLU A 104 15.74 14.98 -11.01
N THR A 105 15.79 14.51 -12.26
CA THR A 105 16.80 13.56 -12.76
C THR A 105 17.91 14.20 -13.58
N ARG A 106 17.95 15.55 -13.65
CA ARG A 106 18.91 16.32 -14.48
C ARG A 106 19.01 15.85 -15.94
N GLY A 107 17.93 15.32 -16.51
CA GLY A 107 17.89 14.81 -17.88
C GLY A 107 18.36 13.37 -18.07
N ALA A 108 18.80 12.68 -17.00
CA ALA A 108 19.22 11.27 -17.07
C ALA A 108 18.05 10.27 -17.07
N ALA A 109 16.82 10.76 -16.88
CA ALA A 109 15.60 9.97 -16.77
C ALA A 109 15.67 8.83 -15.73
N ARG A 110 16.50 9.00 -14.70
CA ARG A 110 16.62 8.06 -13.58
C ARG A 110 16.83 8.82 -12.27
N LEU A 111 16.26 8.29 -11.20
CA LEU A 111 16.54 8.68 -9.83
C LEU A 111 17.77 7.90 -9.36
N ASP A 112 18.86 8.60 -9.07
CA ASP A 112 20.14 8.10 -8.58
C ASP A 112 20.83 9.16 -7.69
N ARG A 113 22.05 8.91 -7.21
CA ARG A 113 22.81 9.89 -6.40
C ARG A 113 23.01 11.27 -7.03
N PHE A 114 22.85 11.43 -8.34
CA PHE A 114 23.03 12.72 -9.02
C PHE A 114 21.73 13.52 -9.13
N SER A 115 20.63 12.93 -8.69
CA SER A 115 19.30 13.53 -8.71
C SER A 115 19.05 14.46 -7.51
N ALA A 116 17.94 15.17 -7.55
CA ALA A 116 17.43 15.93 -6.42
C ALA A 116 15.98 15.56 -6.14
N ILE A 117 15.61 15.58 -4.86
CA ILE A 117 14.22 15.50 -4.44
C ILE A 117 13.68 16.92 -4.37
N ILE A 118 12.50 17.14 -4.94
CA ILE A 118 11.82 18.44 -4.91
C ILE A 118 10.81 18.43 -3.78
N VAL A 119 11.01 19.31 -2.80
CA VAL A 119 10.14 19.45 -1.63
C VAL A 119 9.59 20.87 -1.65
N ARG A 120 8.28 21.02 -1.85
CA ARG A 120 7.61 22.34 -1.92
C ARG A 120 8.28 23.33 -2.90
N GLY A 121 8.86 22.82 -3.98
CA GLY A 121 9.58 23.61 -4.99
C GLY A 121 11.07 23.84 -4.70
N GLU A 122 11.57 23.49 -3.52
CA GLU A 122 12.99 23.52 -3.19
C GLU A 122 13.70 22.22 -3.59
N ARG A 123 14.95 22.34 -4.03
CA ARG A 123 15.78 21.20 -4.42
C ARG A 123 16.57 20.70 -3.22
N CYS A 124 16.45 19.41 -2.92
CA CYS A 124 17.28 18.68 -1.97
C CYS A 124 18.19 17.70 -2.74
N PRO A 125 19.44 18.08 -3.07
CA PRO A 125 20.36 17.22 -3.82
C PRO A 125 20.70 15.96 -3.04
N LEU A 126 20.77 14.82 -3.73
CA LEU A 126 21.25 13.58 -3.14
C LEU A 126 22.78 13.53 -3.12
N ALA A 127 23.32 12.87 -2.10
CA ALA A 127 24.72 12.47 -2.00
C ALA A 127 24.91 10.99 -2.36
N SER A 128 23.90 10.16 -2.07
CA SER A 128 23.84 8.73 -2.40
C SER A 128 22.42 8.32 -2.75
N PHE A 129 22.27 7.20 -3.46
CA PHE A 129 20.99 6.52 -3.61
C PHE A 129 21.22 5.01 -3.66
N VAL A 130 20.95 4.33 -2.55
CA VAL A 130 21.36 2.93 -2.34
C VAL A 130 20.18 2.04 -2.01
N THR A 131 20.33 0.74 -2.23
CA THR A 131 19.39 -0.28 -1.76
C THR A 131 19.31 -0.25 -0.24
N SER A 132 18.11 -0.34 0.34
CA SER A 132 17.92 -0.23 1.78
C SER A 132 16.90 -1.22 2.32
N ALA A 133 16.96 -1.45 3.63
CA ALA A 133 15.82 -1.96 4.38
C ALA A 133 14.64 -0.96 4.29
N PRO A 134 13.40 -1.39 4.60
CA PRO A 134 12.30 -0.46 4.86
C PRO A 134 12.68 0.54 5.97
N PRO A 135 12.02 1.72 6.02
CA PRO A 135 12.22 2.65 7.10
C PRO A 135 11.88 1.99 8.45
N PRO A 136 12.63 2.29 9.52
CA PRO A 136 12.40 1.69 10.83
C PRO A 136 10.98 1.97 11.32
N SER A 137 10.38 0.96 11.94
CA SER A 137 9.08 1.08 12.58
C SER A 137 9.22 1.83 13.90
N LYS A 138 8.11 2.39 14.41
CA LYS A 138 8.12 3.04 15.74
C LYS A 138 8.54 2.09 16.86
N ARG A 139 8.32 0.77 16.69
CA ARG A 139 8.70 -0.25 17.67
C ARG A 139 10.21 -0.47 17.66
N ASP A 140 10.79 -0.60 16.48
CA ASP A 140 12.23 -0.77 16.25
C ASP A 140 13.01 0.42 16.83
N LYS A 141 12.52 1.64 16.62
CA LYS A 141 13.12 2.84 17.22
C LYS A 141 13.08 2.84 18.75
N SER A 142 12.03 2.31 19.36
CA SER A 142 11.94 2.22 20.83
C SER A 142 12.88 1.18 21.40
N GLU A 143 13.10 0.06 20.70
CA GLU A 143 14.07 -0.98 21.08
C GLU A 143 15.50 -0.43 21.02
N ASP A 144 15.86 0.33 19.97
CA ASP A 144 17.14 1.03 19.89
C ASP A 144 17.35 2.05 21.02
N ILE A 145 16.29 2.79 21.41
CA ILE A 145 16.32 3.82 22.46
C ILE A 145 16.38 3.19 23.87
N MET A 146 15.70 2.06 24.07
CA MET A 146 15.62 1.38 25.37
C MET A 146 16.83 0.48 25.64
N GLY A 147 17.72 0.34 24.65
CA GLY A 147 18.93 -0.46 24.75
C GLY A 147 18.62 -1.95 24.69
N GLU A 148 19.33 -2.64 23.80
CA GLU A 148 19.66 -4.06 23.93
C GLU A 148 19.96 -4.39 25.41
N ASN A 149 18.98 -4.98 26.12
CA ASN A 149 19.27 -5.72 27.33
C ASN A 149 19.59 -7.15 26.85
N PRO A 150 20.84 -7.63 26.96
CA PRO A 150 21.15 -9.00 26.57
C PRO A 150 20.45 -9.90 27.59
N ALA A 151 19.25 -10.39 27.25
CA ALA A 151 18.66 -11.49 27.96
C ALA A 151 19.55 -12.72 27.70
N ALA A 152 20.38 -12.99 28.70
CA ALA A 152 21.20 -14.17 28.87
C ALA A 152 20.48 -15.45 28.44
N ASN A 153 21.21 -16.30 27.72
CA ASN A 153 21.01 -17.74 27.78
C ASN A 153 21.85 -18.30 28.93
#